data_AF-A0A0D7ENW0-F1
#
_entry.id   AF-A0A0D7ENW0-F1
#
_cell.length_a   1.000
_cell.length_b   1.000
_cell.length_c   1.000
_cell.angle_alpha   90.00
_cell.angle_beta   90.00
_cell.angle_gamma   90.00
#
_symmetry.space_group_name_H-M   'P 1'
#
loop_
_entity.id
_entity.type
_entity.pdbx_description
1 polymer ?
#
loop_
_entity_poly.entity_id
_entity_poly.type
_entity_poly.pdbx_seq_one_letter_code
_entity_poly.pdbx_strand_id
1 'polypeptide(L)'
;MALEDETDEALMEAVAARHQQAFRVLMVRHMPRAIRVAQRVVRNPAEADDIGQETFLRIWSKAASFDPRLGRFTTWLYRIVLNLAFDRGRRPALAPLEDAAEIHAADPAPDDQLIADQQRRALELAMTQLSERQRGAIALFHMEGLSGEESAKAMNLSAKAFESLLVRARTTLKQNVQKNQDSRRSR
;
A
#
# COMPACT_ATOMS: atom_id res chain seq x y z
N MET A 1 7.97 -30.53 -12.07
CA MET A 1 7.05 -29.39 -11.92
C MET A 1 7.91 -28.14 -11.87
N ALA A 2 7.57 -27.08 -12.59
CA ALA A 2 8.36 -25.85 -12.55
C ALA A 2 8.09 -25.13 -11.21
N LEU A 3 9.13 -24.57 -10.58
CA LEU A 3 8.97 -23.78 -9.35
C LEU A 3 7.99 -22.60 -9.52
N GLU A 4 7.78 -22.16 -10.76
CA GLU A 4 6.88 -21.07 -11.14
C GLU A 4 5.39 -21.39 -10.92
N ASP A 5 5.04 -22.69 -10.86
CA ASP A 5 3.67 -23.15 -10.63
C ASP A 5 3.38 -23.48 -9.16
N GLU A 6 4.42 -23.48 -8.32
CA GLU A 6 4.29 -23.80 -6.89
C GLU A 6 3.50 -22.72 -6.14
N THR A 7 2.81 -23.14 -5.09
CA THR A 7 2.08 -22.25 -4.18
C THR A 7 3.05 -21.33 -3.43
N ASP A 8 2.56 -20.18 -2.98
CA ASP A 8 3.39 -19.25 -2.20
C ASP A 8 3.88 -19.91 -0.90
N GLU A 9 3.06 -20.76 -0.28
CA GLU A 9 3.39 -21.50 0.93
C GLU A 9 4.52 -22.52 0.68
N ALA A 10 4.47 -23.28 -0.41
CA ALA A 10 5.55 -24.22 -0.77
C ALA A 10 6.85 -23.48 -1.10
N LEU A 11 6.76 -22.37 -1.83
CA LEU A 11 7.91 -21.51 -2.11
C LEU A 11 8.53 -20.97 -0.81
N MET A 12 7.71 -20.56 0.16
CA MET A 12 8.18 -20.08 1.46
C MET A 12 8.88 -21.16 2.29
N GLU A 13 8.42 -22.40 2.25
CA GLU A 13 9.11 -23.53 2.88
C GLU A 13 10.51 -23.72 2.28
N ALA A 14 10.63 -23.68 0.95
CA ALA A 14 11.91 -23.73 0.26
C ALA A 14 12.80 -22.51 0.59
N VAL A 15 12.22 -21.30 0.69
CA VAL A 15 12.95 -20.09 1.10
C VAL A 15 13.49 -20.22 2.53
N ALA A 16 12.73 -20.81 3.45
CA ALA A 16 13.20 -21.09 4.82
C ALA A 16 14.41 -22.02 4.83
N ALA A 17 14.47 -22.96 3.88
CA ALA A 17 15.63 -23.82 3.63
C ALA A 17 16.74 -23.15 2.78
N ARG A 18 16.70 -21.81 2.60
CA ARG A 18 17.68 -21.02 1.83
C ARG A 18 17.73 -21.34 0.33
N HIS A 19 16.64 -21.81 -0.25
CA HIS A 19 16.56 -22.05 -1.69
C HIS A 19 16.43 -20.74 -2.48
N GLN A 20 17.52 -20.31 -3.13
CA GLN A 20 17.59 -19.00 -3.83
C GLN A 20 16.61 -18.88 -5.01
N GLN A 21 16.44 -19.94 -5.81
CA GLN A 21 15.51 -19.89 -6.95
C GLN A 21 14.05 -19.73 -6.51
N ALA A 22 13.61 -20.45 -5.46
CA ALA A 22 12.28 -20.29 -4.89
C ALA A 22 12.04 -18.85 -4.40
N PHE A 23 13.04 -18.26 -3.75
CA PHE A 23 12.98 -16.84 -3.36
C PHE A 23 12.87 -15.90 -4.56
N ARG A 24 13.62 -16.14 -5.65
CA ARG A 24 13.52 -15.35 -6.87
C ARG A 24 12.11 -15.42 -7.47
N VAL A 25 11.52 -16.62 -7.56
CA VAL A 25 10.15 -16.81 -8.06
C VAL A 25 9.15 -16.03 -7.20
N LEU A 26 9.22 -16.19 -5.88
CA LEU A 26 8.35 -15.49 -4.94
C LEU A 26 8.51 -13.95 -5.05
N MET A 27 9.75 -13.49 -5.20
CA MET A 27 10.06 -12.07 -5.36
C MET A 27 9.49 -11.48 -6.64
N VAL A 28 9.73 -12.12 -7.79
CA VAL A 28 9.18 -11.67 -9.07
C VAL A 28 7.65 -11.64 -9.04
N ARG A 29 7.04 -12.65 -8.43
CA ARG A 29 5.58 -12.77 -8.31
C ARG A 29 4.95 -11.66 -7.47
N HIS A 30 5.61 -11.22 -6.39
CA HIS A 30 4.97 -10.37 -5.36
C HIS A 30 5.57 -8.97 -5.18
N MET A 31 6.76 -8.68 -5.72
CA MET A 31 7.38 -7.35 -5.66
C MET A 31 6.47 -6.24 -6.19
N PRO A 32 5.81 -6.38 -7.37
CA PRO A 32 4.94 -5.32 -7.87
C PRO A 32 3.80 -4.98 -6.91
N ARG A 33 3.27 -5.99 -6.20
CA ARG A 33 2.21 -5.80 -5.21
C ARG A 33 2.72 -5.10 -3.95
N ALA A 34 3.90 -5.48 -3.46
CA ALA A 34 4.53 -4.84 -2.31
C ALA A 34 4.76 -3.33 -2.57
N ILE A 35 5.33 -3.01 -3.74
CA ILE A 35 5.59 -1.61 -4.15
C ILE A 35 4.28 -0.84 -4.28
N ARG A 36 3.25 -1.38 -4.95
CA ARG A 36 1.95 -0.69 -5.09
C ARG A 36 1.29 -0.38 -3.75
N VAL A 37 1.38 -1.28 -2.76
CA VAL A 37 0.86 -1.00 -1.42
C VAL A 37 1.69 0.05 -0.72
N ALA A 38 3.02 -0.03 -0.81
CA ALA A 38 3.91 0.99 -0.25
C ALA A 38 3.61 2.38 -0.81
N GLN A 39 3.51 2.53 -2.14
CA GLN A 39 3.17 3.79 -2.84
C GLN A 39 1.88 4.43 -2.33
N ARG A 40 0.88 3.62 -1.97
CA ARG A 40 -0.40 4.11 -1.46
C ARG A 40 -0.35 4.54 0.00
N VAL A 41 0.69 4.19 0.74
CA VAL A 41 0.79 4.42 2.18
C VAL A 41 1.79 5.54 2.48
N VAL A 42 2.94 5.55 1.81
CA VAL A 42 3.95 6.60 1.99
C VAL A 42 3.51 7.92 1.36
N ARG A 43 4.09 9.02 1.84
CA ARG A 43 3.88 10.34 1.25
C ARG A 43 4.85 10.63 0.10
N ASN A 44 6.06 10.07 0.16
CA ASN A 44 7.08 10.20 -0.85
C ASN A 44 7.14 8.91 -1.69
N PRO A 45 6.66 8.91 -2.95
CA PRO A 45 6.66 7.73 -3.80
C PRO A 45 8.04 7.11 -4.02
N ALA A 46 9.11 7.91 -3.96
CA ALA A 46 10.49 7.42 -4.11
C ALA A 46 10.89 6.40 -3.02
N GLU A 47 10.22 6.42 -1.85
CA GLU A 47 10.47 5.44 -0.80
C GLU A 47 9.83 4.07 -1.05
N ALA A 48 8.89 3.97 -1.99
CA ALA A 48 8.14 2.74 -2.18
C ALA A 48 8.97 1.59 -2.75
N ASP A 49 9.90 1.90 -3.66
CA ASP A 49 10.80 0.91 -4.26
C ASP A 49 11.77 0.37 -3.20
N ASP A 50 12.32 1.24 -2.35
CA ASP A 50 13.13 0.86 -1.19
C ASP A 50 12.36 -0.05 -0.23
N ILE A 51 11.11 0.29 0.07
CA ILE A 51 10.25 -0.52 0.94
C ILE A 51 10.01 -1.90 0.31
N GLY A 52 9.78 -1.96 -1.00
CA GLY A 52 9.67 -3.22 -1.73
C GLY A 52 10.92 -4.08 -1.57
N GLN A 53 12.10 -3.52 -1.84
CA GLN A 53 13.38 -4.22 -1.72
C GLN A 53 13.64 -4.71 -0.28
N GLU A 54 13.53 -3.81 0.69
CA GLU A 54 13.70 -4.13 2.12
C GLU A 54 12.67 -5.17 2.59
N THR A 55 11.46 -5.16 2.05
CA THR A 55 10.45 -6.20 2.34
C THR A 55 10.97 -7.59 1.95
N PHE A 56 11.58 -7.74 0.78
CA PHE A 56 12.10 -9.04 0.35
C PHE A 56 13.38 -9.46 1.09
N LEU A 57 14.22 -8.50 1.49
CA LEU A 57 15.33 -8.78 2.41
C LEU A 57 14.82 -9.30 3.77
N ARG A 58 13.71 -8.73 4.28
CA ARG A 58 13.04 -9.22 5.50
C ARG A 58 12.39 -10.58 5.31
N ILE A 59 11.77 -10.85 4.17
CA ILE A 59 11.22 -12.17 3.85
C ILE A 59 12.34 -13.20 3.85
N TRP A 60 13.45 -12.95 3.15
CA TRP A 60 14.60 -13.85 3.13
C TRP A 60 15.13 -14.11 4.54
N SER A 61 15.37 -13.07 5.34
CA SER A 61 15.93 -13.22 6.69
C SER A 61 14.96 -13.90 7.66
N LYS A 62 13.65 -13.69 7.51
CA LYS A 62 12.61 -14.17 8.44
C LYS A 62 11.75 -15.31 7.90
N ALA A 63 12.13 -15.95 6.79
CA ALA A 63 11.31 -16.98 6.14
C ALA A 63 10.89 -18.11 7.09
N ALA A 64 11.79 -18.54 7.99
CA ALA A 64 11.51 -19.58 8.99
C ALA A 64 10.44 -19.19 10.04
N SER A 65 10.09 -17.90 10.15
CA SER A 65 9.04 -17.40 11.06
C SER A 65 7.65 -17.32 10.41
N PHE A 66 7.55 -17.60 9.11
CA PHE A 66 6.27 -17.71 8.44
C PHE A 66 5.59 -19.01 8.85
N ASP A 67 4.36 -18.91 9.33
CA ASP A 67 3.52 -20.06 9.67
C ASP A 67 2.23 -19.99 8.83
N PRO A 68 2.04 -20.92 7.86
CA PRO A 68 0.85 -20.93 7.00
C PRO A 68 -0.45 -21.16 7.78
N ARG A 69 -0.39 -21.64 9.03
CA ARG A 69 -1.56 -21.82 9.90
C ARG A 69 -2.10 -20.50 10.43
N LEU A 70 -1.26 -19.46 10.51
CA LEU A 70 -1.64 -18.14 11.00
C LEU A 70 -2.26 -17.25 9.90
N GLY A 71 -2.01 -17.60 8.63
CA GLY A 71 -2.62 -16.95 7.47
C GLY A 71 -1.81 -17.11 6.20
N ARG A 72 -2.38 -16.61 5.10
CA ARG A 72 -1.76 -16.61 3.77
C ARG A 72 -0.46 -15.82 3.73
N PHE A 73 0.47 -16.21 2.87
CA PHE A 73 1.72 -15.47 2.64
C PHE A 73 1.47 -13.99 2.31
N THR A 74 0.47 -13.68 1.49
CA THR A 74 0.14 -12.30 1.09
C THR A 74 -0.22 -11.41 2.28
N THR A 75 -0.94 -11.93 3.28
CA THR A 75 -1.25 -11.20 4.52
C THR A 75 0.01 -10.90 5.33
N TRP A 76 0.94 -11.87 5.37
CA TRP A 76 2.24 -11.69 6.03
C TRP A 76 3.13 -10.67 5.29
N LEU A 77 3.15 -10.71 3.96
CA LEU A 77 3.80 -9.73 3.09
C LEU A 77 3.31 -8.32 3.40
N TYR A 78 1.99 -8.10 3.39
CA TYR A 78 1.42 -6.78 3.67
C TYR A 78 1.78 -6.26 5.06
N ARG A 79 1.86 -7.14 6.06
CA ARG A 79 2.32 -6.75 7.40
C ARG A 79 3.74 -6.20 7.37
N ILE A 80 4.65 -6.85 6.64
CA ILE A 80 6.03 -6.37 6.51
C ILE A 80 6.07 -5.01 5.80
N VAL A 81 5.37 -4.89 4.67
CA VAL A 81 5.28 -3.65 3.88
C VAL A 81 4.73 -2.50 4.72
N LEU A 82 3.61 -2.71 5.42
CA LEU A 82 2.98 -1.67 6.22
C LEU A 82 3.81 -1.26 7.42
N ASN A 83 4.48 -2.20 8.09
CA ASN A 83 5.38 -1.85 9.19
C ASN A 83 6.52 -0.94 8.69
N LEU A 84 7.14 -1.28 7.55
CA LEU A 84 8.17 -0.45 6.93
C LEU A 84 7.64 0.92 6.53
N ALA A 85 6.47 0.98 5.90
CA ALA A 85 5.86 2.23 5.47
C ALA A 85 5.49 3.15 6.66
N PHE A 86 4.94 2.59 7.74
CA PHE A 86 4.61 3.34 8.96
C PHE A 86 5.85 3.82 9.71
N ASP A 87 6.94 3.05 9.67
CA ASP A 87 8.19 3.46 10.31
C ASP A 87 8.86 4.62 9.54
N ARG A 88 8.79 4.62 8.20
CA ARG A 88 9.30 5.69 7.34
C ARG A 88 8.56 7.00 7.59
N GLY A 89 7.23 6.95 7.63
CA GLY A 89 6.41 8.14 7.78
C GLY A 89 6.36 8.76 9.19
N ARG A 90 6.85 8.04 10.21
CA ARG A 90 7.16 8.62 11.53
C ARG A 90 8.39 9.51 11.54
N ARG A 91 9.26 9.44 10.53
CA ARG A 91 10.42 10.35 10.43
C ARG A 91 9.91 11.71 9.91
N PRO A 92 10.30 12.83 10.55
CA PRO A 92 9.95 14.15 10.03
C PRO A 92 10.48 14.26 8.59
N ALA A 93 9.60 14.67 7.68
CA ALA A 93 9.98 14.89 6.29
C ALA A 93 11.13 15.91 6.26
N LEU A 94 12.30 15.49 5.78
CA LEU A 94 13.41 16.39 5.51
C LEU A 94 13.02 17.23 4.28
N ALA A 95 12.41 18.39 4.54
CA ALA A 95 12.02 19.42 3.58
C ALA A 95 11.07 18.97 2.44
N PRO A 96 10.32 19.90 1.83
CA PRO A 96 9.50 19.59 0.67
C PRO A 96 10.41 19.31 -0.53
N LEU A 97 10.25 18.15 -1.16
CA LEU A 97 10.55 18.04 -2.59
C LEU A 97 9.46 18.85 -3.30
N GLU A 98 9.78 20.12 -3.59
CA GLU A 98 9.23 20.75 -4.79
C GLU A 98 9.76 19.98 -6.01
N ASP A 99 8.90 19.85 -7.02
CA ASP A 99 9.02 19.06 -8.25
C ASP A 99 8.68 17.55 -8.16
N ALA A 100 7.83 16.98 -9.02
CA ALA A 100 7.16 17.49 -10.21
C ALA A 100 5.83 16.75 -10.41
N ALA A 101 4.75 17.51 -10.52
CA ALA A 101 3.66 17.13 -11.41
C ALA A 101 3.69 18.15 -12.54
N GLU A 102 4.57 17.95 -13.51
CA GLU A 102 4.32 18.49 -14.84
C GLU A 102 3.03 17.83 -15.33
N ILE A 103 1.92 18.52 -15.11
CA ILE A 103 0.67 18.22 -15.75
C ILE A 103 0.91 18.58 -17.21
N HIS A 104 1.21 17.58 -18.04
CA HIS A 104 1.08 17.75 -19.48
C HIS A 104 -0.32 18.29 -19.75
N ALA A 105 -0.41 19.50 -20.30
CA ALA A 105 -1.64 20.04 -20.82
C ALA A 105 -2.06 19.13 -21.98
N ALA A 106 -2.94 18.17 -21.71
CA ALA A 106 -3.61 17.41 -22.73
C ALA A 106 -4.54 18.36 -23.52
N ASP A 107 -4.72 18.07 -24.81
CA ASP A 107 -5.69 18.70 -25.71
C ASP A 107 -7.06 18.87 -25.04
N PRO A 108 -7.90 19.82 -25.49
CA PRO A 108 -9.22 20.06 -24.90
C PRO A 108 -10.03 18.75 -24.85
N ALA A 109 -10.13 18.19 -23.65
CA ALA A 109 -10.87 16.97 -23.40
C ALA A 109 -12.37 17.30 -23.31
N PRO A 110 -13.27 16.39 -23.72
CA PRO A 110 -14.70 16.54 -23.49
C PRO A 110 -15.01 16.86 -22.02
N ASP A 111 -16.03 17.68 -21.76
CA ASP A 111 -16.38 18.15 -20.40
C ASP A 111 -16.47 17.03 -19.36
N ASP A 112 -16.98 15.86 -19.74
CA ASP A 112 -17.07 14.68 -18.87
C ASP A 112 -15.71 14.13 -18.45
N GLN A 113 -14.71 14.15 -19.35
CA GLN A 113 -13.34 13.73 -19.05
C GLN A 113 -12.67 14.73 -18.11
N LEU A 114 -12.90 16.03 -18.32
CA LEU A 114 -12.38 17.08 -17.43
C LEU A 114 -12.94 16.94 -16.02
N ILE A 115 -14.25 16.65 -15.87
CA ILE A 115 -14.89 16.44 -14.57
C ILE A 115 -14.32 15.19 -13.86
N ALA A 116 -14.18 14.07 -14.58
CA ALA A 116 -13.61 12.84 -14.03
C ALA A 116 -12.16 13.05 -13.53
N ASP A 117 -11.35 13.77 -14.30
CA ASP A 117 -9.97 14.10 -13.96
C ASP A 117 -9.88 15.05 -12.75
N GLN A 118 -10.81 15.99 -12.64
CA GLN A 118 -10.91 16.86 -11.47
C GLN A 118 -11.26 16.07 -10.20
N GLN A 119 -12.23 15.15 -10.30
CA GLN A 119 -12.62 14.29 -9.18
C GLN A 119 -11.47 13.37 -8.75
N ARG A 120 -10.76 12.76 -9.71
CA ARG A 120 -9.60 11.92 -9.45
C ARG A 120 -8.49 12.68 -8.71
N ARG A 121 -8.13 13.87 -9.19
CA ARG A 121 -7.13 14.73 -8.51
C ARG A 121 -7.56 15.14 -7.11
N ALA A 122 -8.84 15.44 -6.91
CA ALA A 122 -9.35 15.79 -5.58
C ALA A 122 -9.28 14.60 -4.61
N LEU A 123 -9.56 13.39 -5.09
CA LEU A 123 -9.45 12.15 -4.32
C LEU A 123 -7.98 11.84 -3.98
N GLU A 124 -7.08 11.92 -4.96
CA GLU A 124 -5.64 11.71 -4.75
C GLU A 124 -5.08 12.66 -3.70
N LEU A 125 -5.39 13.95 -3.79
CA LEU A 125 -5.00 14.93 -2.78
C LEU A 125 -5.62 14.62 -1.40
N ALA A 126 -6.88 14.21 -1.36
CA ALA A 126 -7.54 13.86 -0.11
C ALA A 126 -6.92 12.61 0.56
N MET A 127 -6.40 11.68 -0.24
CA MET A 127 -5.66 10.50 0.23
C MET A 127 -4.31 10.91 0.86
N THR A 128 -3.56 11.85 0.29
CA THR A 128 -2.27 12.30 0.87
C THR A 128 -2.45 13.00 2.22
N GLN A 129 -3.62 13.59 2.46
CA GLN A 129 -4.00 14.23 3.72
C GLN A 129 -4.42 13.25 4.84
N LEU A 130 -4.62 11.97 4.53
CA LEU A 130 -4.86 10.94 5.55
C LEU A 130 -3.60 10.66 6.39
N SER A 131 -3.79 10.10 7.58
CA SER A 131 -2.68 9.42 8.27
C SER A 131 -2.27 8.15 7.53
N GLU A 132 -1.02 7.71 7.67
CA GLU A 132 -0.53 6.48 7.02
C GLU A 132 -1.34 5.25 7.41
N ARG A 133 -1.75 5.15 8.68
CA ARG A 133 -2.61 4.05 9.13
C ARG A 133 -3.97 4.08 8.45
N GLN A 134 -4.57 5.25 8.25
CA GLN A 134 -5.82 5.36 7.50
C GLN A 134 -5.61 4.98 6.03
N ARG A 135 -4.52 5.44 5.39
CA ARG A 135 -4.17 5.03 4.02
C ARG A 135 -3.97 3.52 3.90
N GLY A 136 -3.25 2.92 4.85
CA GLY A 136 -3.03 1.47 4.92
C GLY A 136 -4.35 0.69 5.01
N ALA A 137 -5.28 1.15 5.85
CA ALA A 137 -6.60 0.54 5.96
C ALA A 137 -7.40 0.60 4.66
N ILE A 138 -7.38 1.75 3.96
CA ILE A 138 -8.03 1.91 2.65
C ILE A 138 -7.34 1.05 1.58
N ALA A 139 -6.01 1.04 1.54
CA ALA A 139 -5.23 0.30 0.56
C ALA A 139 -5.49 -1.20 0.66
N LEU A 140 -5.45 -1.79 1.86
CA LEU A 140 -5.70 -3.22 2.02
C LEU A 140 -7.15 -3.60 1.70
N PHE A 141 -8.13 -2.88 2.25
CA PHE A 141 -9.53 -3.27 2.16
C PHE A 141 -10.13 -2.96 0.79
N HIS A 142 -9.96 -1.73 0.30
CA HIS A 142 -10.64 -1.28 -0.93
C HIS A 142 -9.82 -1.49 -2.20
N MET A 143 -8.49 -1.54 -2.11
CA MET A 143 -7.63 -1.58 -3.31
C MET A 143 -7.00 -2.95 -3.53
N GLU A 144 -6.59 -3.65 -2.46
CA GLU A 144 -6.12 -5.03 -2.53
C GLU A 144 -7.23 -6.07 -2.29
N GLY A 145 -8.43 -5.63 -1.90
CA GLY A 145 -9.62 -6.47 -1.77
C GLY A 145 -9.60 -7.44 -0.59
N LEU A 146 -8.78 -7.17 0.43
CA LEU A 146 -8.73 -8.01 1.63
C LEU A 146 -10.00 -7.87 2.44
N SER A 147 -10.40 -8.96 3.11
CA SER A 147 -11.48 -8.88 4.09
C SER A 147 -11.08 -7.98 5.27
N GLY A 148 -12.07 -7.56 6.07
CA GLY A 148 -11.81 -6.80 7.29
C GLY A 148 -10.90 -7.55 8.27
N GLU A 149 -11.06 -8.87 8.37
CA GLU A 149 -10.24 -9.72 9.23
C GLU A 149 -8.80 -9.86 8.73
N GLU A 150 -8.62 -10.06 7.42
CA GLU A 150 -7.29 -10.17 6.81
C GLU A 150 -6.53 -8.85 6.90
N SER A 151 -7.23 -7.74 6.66
CA SER A 151 -6.68 -6.40 6.80
C SER A 151 -6.30 -6.11 8.25
N ALA A 152 -7.13 -6.50 9.23
CA ALA A 152 -6.82 -6.38 10.64
C ALA A 152 -5.56 -7.18 11.02
N LYS A 153 -5.44 -8.43 10.56
CA LYS A 153 -4.25 -9.27 10.77
C LYS A 153 -2.99 -8.65 10.15
N ALA A 154 -3.08 -8.17 8.91
CA ALA A 154 -1.97 -7.49 8.23
C ALA A 154 -1.53 -6.21 8.96
N MET A 155 -2.47 -5.46 9.54
CA MET A 155 -2.19 -4.25 10.31
C MET A 155 -1.82 -4.50 11.78
N ASN A 156 -1.80 -5.76 12.22
CA ASN A 156 -1.63 -6.15 13.62
C ASN A 156 -2.63 -5.47 14.57
N LEU A 157 -3.92 -5.50 14.19
CA LEU A 157 -5.04 -4.94 14.92
C LEU A 157 -6.08 -6.02 15.22
N SER A 158 -6.92 -5.79 16.24
CA SER A 158 -8.17 -6.55 16.37
C SER A 158 -9.16 -6.14 15.26
N ALA A 159 -10.09 -7.04 14.91
CA ALA A 159 -11.13 -6.75 13.91
C ALA A 159 -11.91 -5.47 14.25
N LYS A 160 -12.29 -5.29 15.52
CA LYS A 160 -12.97 -4.08 16.01
C LYS A 160 -12.12 -2.81 15.87
N ALA A 161 -10.82 -2.89 16.17
CA ALA A 161 -9.93 -1.75 16.02
C ALA A 161 -9.73 -1.36 14.55
N PHE A 162 -9.63 -2.36 13.66
CA PHE A 162 -9.55 -2.15 12.22
C PHE A 162 -10.83 -1.52 11.66
N GLU A 163 -12.00 -2.03 12.03
CA GLU A 163 -13.29 -1.46 11.61
C GLU A 163 -13.41 0.02 12.01
N SER A 164 -13.08 0.33 13.27
CA SER A 164 -13.07 1.70 13.79
C SER A 164 -12.09 2.59 13.02
N LEU A 165 -10.91 2.08 12.67
CA LEU A 165 -9.92 2.79 11.85
C LEU A 165 -10.43 3.04 10.43
N LEU A 166 -11.06 2.04 9.80
CA LEU A 166 -11.57 2.13 8.44
C LEU A 166 -12.74 3.12 8.33
N VAL A 167 -13.64 3.13 9.32
CA VAL A 167 -14.71 4.13 9.41
C VAL A 167 -14.12 5.54 9.51
N ARG A 168 -13.16 5.75 10.42
CA ARG A 168 -12.47 7.04 10.52
C ARG A 168 -11.78 7.44 9.22
N ALA A 169 -11.09 6.50 8.56
CA ALA A 169 -10.42 6.75 7.27
C ALA A 169 -11.41 7.24 6.20
N ARG A 170 -12.57 6.59 6.06
CA ARG A 170 -13.62 6.99 5.11
C ARG A 170 -14.20 8.37 5.44
N THR A 171 -14.47 8.64 6.71
CA THR A 171 -14.99 9.94 7.15
C THR A 171 -14.00 11.07 6.87
N THR A 172 -12.73 10.88 7.23
CA THR A 172 -11.68 11.88 6.95
C THR A 172 -11.50 12.08 5.45
N LEU A 173 -11.51 11.00 4.66
CA LEU A 173 -11.39 11.10 3.20
C LEU A 173 -12.53 11.93 2.59
N LYS A 174 -13.78 11.67 2.99
CA LYS A 174 -14.95 12.44 2.55
C LYS A 174 -14.82 13.93 2.90
N GLN A 175 -14.40 14.23 4.13
CA GLN A 175 -14.21 15.61 4.58
C GLN A 175 -13.12 16.34 3.78
N ASN A 176 -12.01 15.66 3.49
CA ASN A 176 -10.89 16.20 2.72
C ASN A 176 -11.30 16.49 1.27
N VAL A 177 -12.02 15.56 0.62
CA VAL A 177 -12.54 15.77 -0.75
C VAL A 177 -13.45 17.00 -0.81
N GLN A 178 -14.39 17.14 0.15
CA GLN A 178 -15.30 18.29 0.21
C GLN A 178 -14.53 19.61 0.36
N LYS A 179 -13.60 19.68 1.32
CA LYS A 179 -12.77 20.88 1.55
C LYS A 179 -11.95 21.27 0.33
N ASN A 180 -11.38 20.29 -0.38
CA ASN A 180 -10.57 20.53 -1.58
C ASN A 180 -11.44 21.04 -2.76
N GLN A 181 -12.70 20.59 -2.85
CA GLN A 181 -13.66 21.08 -3.84
C GLN A 181 -14.13 22.51 -3.52
N ASP A 182 -14.46 22.79 -2.25
CA ASP A 182 -14.91 24.12 -1.82
C ASP A 182 -13.83 25.18 -2.00
N SER A 183 -12.58 24.86 -1.65
CA SER A 183 -11.43 25.77 -1.78
C SER A 183 -11.11 26.14 -3.25
N ARG A 184 -11.52 25.30 -4.20
CA ARG A 184 -11.36 25.56 -5.65
C ARG A 184 -12.51 26.37 -6.24
N ARG A 185 -13.73 26.26 -5.70
CA ARG A 185 -14.89 27.07 -6.16
C ARG A 185 -14.80 28.54 -5.74
N SER A 186 -14.02 28.83 -4.70
CA SER A 186 -13.82 30.19 -4.18
C SER A 186 -12.61 30.93 -4.78
N ARG A 187 -11.90 30.33 -5.76
CA ARG A 187 -10.81 30.95 -6.52
C ARG A 187 -11.28 31.23 -7.94
#